data_AF-A0A3C0WJG6-F1
#
_entry.id   AF-A0A3C0WJG6-F1
#
_cell.length_a   1.000
_cell.length_b   1.000
_cell.length_c   1.000
_cell.angle_alpha   90.00
_cell.angle_beta   90.00
_cell.angle_gamma   90.00
#
_symmetry.space_group_name_H-M   'P 1'
#
loop_
_entity.id
_entity.type
_entity.pdbx_description
1 polymer ?
#
loop_
_entity_poly.entity_id
_entity_poly.type
_entity_poly.pdbx_seq_one_letter_code
_entity_poly.pdbx_strand_id
1 'polypeptide(L)'
;MGHGKRQGNHRLRGTARHSVFAIHALYFTMQLLDLTLDDPVANIALEEALLDEAESNDEPTELLRLWHLDMPMVVIGRSSSYESEVNGNQTNIDAVPVVRRCSGGAAIVCGTGCLMYSVILSYQNHPELQQISNAHDFVLTTVSKAINKLGVESTRQGTSDLTVGTRKISGNSLRCKRNHILYHGTLLCNYDLGLVSRYLGTAPRQPEYRQQRNHNQFVANLGVDMEALRQSLIDTWGATQARSEIPSAMVESLLENKYRCDKWNLHGRNL
;
A
#
# COMPACT_ATOMS: atom_id res chain seq x y z
N MET A 1 -39.78 -22.73 61.90
CA MET A 1 -40.02 -21.28 62.02
C MET A 1 -38.73 -20.68 62.55
N GLY A 2 -38.02 -19.74 61.93
CA GLY A 2 -38.27 -18.86 60.80
C GLY A 2 -37.47 -17.58 61.04
N HIS A 3 -36.68 -17.18 60.04
CA HIS A 3 -35.99 -15.89 59.87
C HIS A 3 -34.71 -15.68 60.71
N GLY A 4 -33.51 -15.43 60.18
CA GLY A 4 -33.12 -14.89 58.88
C GLY A 4 -32.81 -13.41 59.00
N LYS A 5 -31.52 -13.03 58.92
CA LYS A 5 -31.08 -11.72 58.40
C LYS A 5 -29.59 -11.76 58.01
N ARG A 6 -29.38 -11.53 56.71
CA ARG A 6 -28.10 -11.29 56.01
C ARG A 6 -27.68 -9.83 56.21
N GLN A 7 -26.38 -9.56 56.17
CA GLN A 7 -25.71 -8.33 55.69
C GLN A 7 -24.19 -8.56 55.84
N GLY A 8 -23.28 -8.23 54.94
CA GLY A 8 -23.32 -7.66 53.59
C GLY A 8 -21.90 -7.77 53.04
N ASN A 9 -21.74 -8.42 51.88
CA ASN A 9 -20.44 -8.70 51.28
C ASN A 9 -20.16 -7.60 50.22
N HIS A 10 -19.28 -6.65 50.51
CA HIS A 10 -18.87 -5.63 49.53
C HIS A 10 -17.89 -6.25 48.52
N ARG A 11 -18.43 -6.71 47.40
CA ARG A 11 -17.66 -7.00 46.17
C ARG A 11 -17.24 -5.69 45.53
N LEU A 12 -15.94 -5.39 45.54
CA LEU A 12 -15.32 -4.46 44.60
C LEU A 12 -15.32 -5.13 43.21
N ARG A 13 -16.16 -4.62 42.31
CA ARG A 13 -16.15 -4.97 40.88
C ARG A 13 -14.97 -4.25 40.21
N GLY A 14 -13.84 -4.93 40.09
CA GLY A 14 -12.82 -4.56 39.12
C GLY A 14 -13.21 -5.07 37.74
N THR A 15 -13.65 -4.18 36.85
CA THR A 15 -13.92 -4.49 35.44
C THR A 15 -12.59 -4.65 34.70
N ALA A 16 -12.04 -5.85 34.69
CA ALA A 16 -10.98 -6.23 33.76
C ALA A 16 -11.60 -6.46 32.38
N ARG A 17 -11.86 -5.39 31.62
CA ARG A 17 -11.97 -5.44 30.17
C ARG A 17 -10.55 -5.38 29.60
N HIS A 18 -9.79 -6.46 29.79
CA HIS A 18 -8.52 -6.64 29.10
C HIS A 18 -8.71 -7.69 28.00
N SER A 19 -8.49 -7.22 26.77
CA SER A 19 -8.00 -7.98 25.61
C SER A 19 -8.73 -9.29 25.26
N VAL A 20 -9.78 -9.18 24.44
CA VAL A 20 -10.26 -10.30 23.59
C VAL A 20 -9.52 -10.32 22.23
N PHE A 21 -8.52 -9.46 22.03
CA PHE A 21 -7.73 -9.40 20.78
C PHE A 21 -6.45 -10.23 20.78
N ALA A 22 -6.14 -10.91 21.88
CA ALA A 22 -5.04 -11.86 21.93
C ALA A 22 -5.67 -13.23 22.10
N ILE A 23 -5.69 -14.03 21.02
CA ILE A 23 -5.76 -15.51 20.94
C ILE A 23 -6.32 -15.84 19.56
N HIS A 24 -5.41 -16.01 18.60
CA HIS A 24 -5.36 -16.98 17.47
C HIS A 24 -4.33 -16.50 16.43
N ALA A 25 -3.08 -16.33 16.86
CA ALA A 25 -1.96 -16.31 15.92
C ALA A 25 -1.60 -17.78 15.63
N LEU A 26 -2.36 -18.42 14.74
CA LEU A 26 -1.73 -19.42 13.89
C LEU A 26 -0.66 -18.64 13.12
N TYR A 27 0.61 -18.99 13.33
CA TYR A 27 1.73 -18.37 12.63
C TYR A 27 1.64 -18.71 11.15
N PHE A 28 0.83 -17.97 10.40
CA PHE A 28 0.92 -17.98 8.94
C PHE A 28 2.24 -17.30 8.59
N THR A 29 3.14 -18.03 7.95
CA THR A 29 4.43 -17.50 7.53
C THR A 29 4.23 -16.61 6.31
N MET A 30 4.41 -15.30 6.48
CA MET A 30 4.35 -14.36 5.36
C MET A 30 5.61 -14.49 4.50
N GLN A 31 5.41 -14.60 3.19
CA GLN A 31 6.49 -14.61 2.20
C GLN A 31 7.08 -13.21 2.05
N LEU A 32 8.37 -13.13 1.75
CA LEU A 32 9.08 -11.90 1.40
C LEU A 32 9.62 -12.01 -0.03
N LEU A 33 9.10 -11.19 -0.92
CA LEU A 33 9.66 -10.95 -2.25
C LEU A 33 10.29 -9.56 -2.28
N ASP A 34 11.59 -9.49 -2.00
CA ASP A 34 12.34 -8.25 -2.08
C ASP A 34 13.05 -8.17 -3.43
N LEU A 35 12.34 -7.63 -4.43
CA LEU A 35 12.74 -7.71 -5.83
C LEU A 35 12.20 -6.51 -6.65
N THR A 36 13.15 -5.74 -7.18
CA THR A 36 12.94 -4.79 -8.27
C THR A 36 13.29 -5.47 -9.60
N LEU A 37 12.37 -5.45 -10.56
CA LEU A 37 12.66 -5.85 -11.94
C LEU A 37 13.31 -4.69 -12.70
N ASP A 38 14.21 -4.99 -13.64
CA ASP A 38 14.89 -3.97 -14.45
C ASP A 38 13.93 -3.15 -15.32
N ASP A 39 12.85 -3.77 -15.82
CA ASP A 39 11.78 -3.08 -16.54
C ASP A 39 10.81 -2.42 -15.52
N PRO A 40 10.72 -1.08 -15.47
CA PRO A 40 9.83 -0.37 -14.56
C PRO A 40 8.35 -0.77 -14.73
N VAL A 41 7.91 -1.03 -15.96
CA VAL A 41 6.53 -1.44 -16.26
C VAL A 41 6.26 -2.85 -15.75
N ALA A 42 7.25 -3.75 -15.85
CA ALA A 42 7.14 -5.11 -15.34
C ALA A 42 6.93 -5.16 -13.83
N ASN A 43 7.46 -4.18 -13.07
CA ASN A 43 7.20 -4.10 -11.63
C ASN A 43 5.71 -3.91 -11.29
N ILE A 44 4.96 -3.17 -12.13
CA ILE A 44 3.50 -3.00 -11.95
C ILE A 44 2.75 -4.25 -12.40
N ALA A 45 3.17 -4.87 -13.51
CA ALA A 45 2.61 -6.13 -13.97
C ALA A 45 2.78 -7.26 -12.94
N LEU A 46 3.94 -7.31 -12.27
CA LEU A 46 4.23 -8.28 -11.22
C LEU A 46 3.29 -8.17 -10.03
N GLU A 47 2.86 -6.97 -9.62
CA GLU A 47 1.89 -6.83 -8.52
C GLU A 47 0.54 -7.49 -8.85
N GLU A 48 0.03 -7.32 -10.09
CA GLU A 48 -1.19 -7.98 -10.51
C GLU A 48 -0.98 -9.49 -10.73
N ALA A 49 0.16 -9.89 -11.29
CA ALA A 49 0.50 -11.30 -11.48
C ALA A 49 0.56 -12.07 -10.17
N LEU A 50 1.15 -11.49 -9.11
CA LEU A 50 1.21 -12.11 -7.79
C LEU A 50 -0.18 -12.24 -7.16
N LEU A 51 -1.04 -11.23 -7.33
CA LEU A 51 -2.44 -11.31 -6.88
C LEU A 51 -3.21 -12.40 -7.63
N ASP A 52 -2.99 -12.51 -8.94
CA ASP A 52 -3.64 -13.49 -9.80
C ASP A 52 -3.18 -14.93 -9.51
N GLU A 53 -1.89 -15.11 -9.22
CA GLU A 53 -1.31 -16.35 -8.73
C GLU A 53 -1.92 -16.75 -7.38
N ALA A 54 -1.95 -15.83 -6.40
CA ALA A 54 -2.56 -16.09 -5.09
C ALA A 54 -4.04 -16.50 -5.21
N GLU A 55 -4.80 -15.88 -6.11
CA GLU A 55 -6.21 -16.24 -6.36
C GLU A 55 -6.41 -17.57 -7.07
N SER A 56 -5.40 -18.04 -7.81
CA SER A 56 -5.48 -19.30 -8.54
C SER A 56 -5.13 -20.51 -7.67
N ASN A 57 -4.57 -20.27 -6.48
CA ASN A 57 -4.21 -21.30 -5.52
C ASN A 57 -5.35 -21.50 -4.49
N ASP A 58 -5.54 -22.74 -4.06
CA ASP A 58 -6.53 -23.07 -3.02
C ASP A 58 -6.03 -22.71 -1.61
N GLU A 59 -4.71 -22.66 -1.41
CA GLU A 59 -4.09 -22.32 -0.14
C GLU A 59 -3.95 -20.80 0.06
N PRO A 60 -4.22 -20.28 1.28
CA PRO A 60 -4.12 -18.86 1.56
C PRO A 60 -2.67 -18.37 1.41
N THR A 61 -2.48 -17.30 0.64
CA THR A 61 -1.17 -16.68 0.41
C THR A 61 -1.06 -15.35 1.16
N GLU A 62 0.02 -15.21 1.94
CA GLU A 62 0.43 -13.97 2.60
C GLU A 62 1.80 -13.56 2.05
N LEU A 63 1.91 -12.39 1.43
CA LEU A 63 3.15 -11.93 0.78
C LEU A 63 3.42 -10.45 1.06
N LEU A 64 4.62 -10.12 1.49
CA LEU A 64 5.20 -8.78 1.44
C LEU A 64 6.11 -8.69 0.23
N ARG A 65 5.89 -7.70 -0.62
CA ARG A 65 6.80 -7.31 -1.70
C ARG A 65 7.37 -5.92 -1.43
N LEU A 66 8.68 -5.78 -1.60
CA LEU A 66 9.39 -4.50 -1.54
C LEU A 66 10.15 -4.28 -2.85
N TRP A 67 10.13 -3.05 -3.35
CA TRP A 67 10.86 -2.65 -4.56
C TRP A 67 11.02 -1.13 -4.63
N HIS A 68 11.93 -0.64 -5.44
CA HIS A 68 12.12 0.79 -5.72
C HIS A 68 12.60 0.96 -7.16
N LEU A 69 12.64 2.20 -7.66
CA LEU A 69 13.21 2.51 -8.98
C LEU A 69 14.30 3.56 -8.82
N ASP A 70 15.29 3.51 -9.71
CA ASP A 70 16.35 4.53 -9.80
C ASP A 70 16.07 5.59 -10.87
N MET A 71 14.83 5.59 -11.40
CA MET A 71 14.34 6.53 -12.39
C MET A 71 12.89 6.91 -12.11
N PRO A 72 12.45 8.13 -12.51
CA PRO A 72 11.07 8.55 -12.32
C PRO A 72 10.11 7.72 -13.19
N MET A 73 8.94 7.42 -12.63
CA MET A 73 7.80 6.81 -13.32
C MET A 73 6.50 7.36 -12.75
N VAL A 74 5.55 7.68 -13.62
CA VAL A 74 4.19 8.06 -13.22
C VAL A 74 3.31 6.81 -13.20
N VAL A 75 2.63 6.57 -12.08
CA VAL A 75 1.68 5.47 -11.94
C VAL A 75 0.28 6.03 -11.70
N ILE A 76 -0.63 5.82 -12.64
CA ILE A 76 -2.01 6.32 -12.56
C ILE A 76 -2.97 5.22 -12.09
N GLY A 77 -4.02 5.61 -11.36
CA GLY A 77 -5.01 4.66 -10.88
C GLY A 77 -5.89 4.11 -12.00
N ARG A 78 -6.49 2.94 -11.77
CA ARG A 78 -7.36 2.25 -12.74
C ARG A 78 -8.42 3.16 -13.35
N SER A 79 -9.03 4.03 -12.55
CA SER A 79 -10.11 4.94 -12.96
C SER A 79 -9.66 6.40 -13.09
N SER A 80 -8.37 6.69 -12.97
CA SER A 80 -7.82 8.05 -13.12
C SER A 80 -7.87 8.52 -14.57
N SER A 81 -8.10 9.82 -14.78
CA SER A 81 -7.94 10.42 -16.11
C SER A 81 -6.47 10.75 -16.34
N TYR A 82 -5.92 10.25 -17.43
CA TYR A 82 -4.55 10.58 -17.84
C TYR A 82 -4.43 12.09 -18.09
N GLU A 83 -5.40 12.65 -18.81
CA GLU A 83 -5.44 14.07 -19.22
C GLU A 83 -5.53 15.03 -18.03
N SER A 84 -6.19 14.61 -16.94
CA SER A 84 -6.37 15.46 -15.75
C SER A 84 -5.23 15.33 -14.74
N GLU A 85 -4.73 14.10 -14.55
CA GLU A 85 -3.81 13.79 -13.45
C GLU A 85 -2.34 13.74 -13.88
N VAL A 86 -2.05 13.67 -15.18
CA VAL A 86 -0.68 13.58 -15.71
C VAL A 86 -0.35 14.82 -16.53
N ASN A 87 0.83 15.40 -16.28
CA ASN A 87 1.42 16.38 -17.18
C ASN A 87 2.05 15.67 -18.38
N GLY A 88 1.20 15.24 -19.32
CA GLY A 88 1.62 14.44 -20.49
C GLY A 88 2.71 15.10 -21.34
N ASN A 89 2.71 16.42 -21.43
CA ASN A 89 3.75 17.16 -22.15
C ASN A 89 5.13 16.95 -21.50
N GLN A 90 5.21 17.11 -20.18
CA GLN A 90 6.47 17.01 -19.47
C GLN A 90 6.97 15.56 -19.38
N THR A 91 6.07 14.59 -19.20
CA THR A 91 6.45 13.17 -19.22
C THR A 91 6.98 12.74 -20.58
N ASN A 92 6.41 13.25 -21.67
CA ASN A 92 6.89 12.97 -23.03
C ASN A 92 8.27 13.61 -23.30
N ILE A 93 8.47 14.86 -22.88
CA ILE A 93 9.75 15.57 -23.06
C ILE A 93 10.89 14.86 -22.29
N ASP A 94 10.61 14.44 -21.05
CA ASP A 94 11.61 13.82 -20.19
C ASP A 94 11.71 12.30 -20.35
N ALA A 95 10.92 11.71 -21.28
CA ALA A 95 10.81 10.27 -21.49
C ALA A 95 10.48 9.47 -20.20
N VAL A 96 9.60 10.02 -19.36
CA VAL A 96 9.13 9.38 -18.12
C VAL A 96 8.00 8.40 -18.45
N PRO A 97 8.12 7.10 -18.11
CA PRO A 97 7.06 6.14 -18.33
C PRO A 97 5.78 6.50 -17.56
N VAL A 98 4.63 6.31 -18.19
CA VAL A 98 3.32 6.46 -17.56
C VAL A 98 2.57 5.13 -17.63
N VAL A 99 2.32 4.52 -16.48
CA VAL A 99 1.71 3.20 -16.38
C VAL A 99 0.43 3.25 -15.56
N ARG A 100 -0.64 2.61 -16.02
CA ARG A 100 -1.88 2.47 -15.25
C ARG A 100 -1.85 1.20 -14.43
N ARG A 101 -2.07 1.30 -13.12
CA ARG A 101 -2.12 0.14 -12.20
C ARG A 101 -3.50 -0.51 -12.14
N CYS A 102 -3.58 -1.75 -11.64
CA CYS A 102 -4.83 -2.52 -11.53
C CYS A 102 -5.79 -2.04 -10.41
N SER A 103 -5.27 -1.27 -9.45
CA SER A 103 -5.99 -0.72 -8.28
C SER A 103 -6.52 0.71 -8.52
N GLY A 104 -7.43 1.18 -7.65
CA GLY A 104 -7.98 2.53 -7.71
C GLY A 104 -7.04 3.61 -7.11
N GLY A 105 -7.59 4.79 -6.85
CA GLY A 105 -6.86 5.93 -6.29
C GLY A 105 -6.31 6.87 -7.36
N ALA A 106 -5.66 7.97 -6.93
CA ALA A 106 -5.11 8.99 -7.83
C ALA A 106 -3.73 8.60 -8.38
N ALA A 107 -3.21 9.40 -9.31
CA ALA A 107 -1.85 9.29 -9.82
C ALA A 107 -0.79 9.57 -8.76
N ILE A 108 0.35 8.89 -8.88
CA ILE A 108 1.57 9.10 -8.10
C ILE A 108 2.76 9.24 -9.04
N VAL A 109 3.88 9.76 -8.51
CA VAL A 109 5.20 9.62 -9.12
C VAL A 109 6.09 8.86 -8.15
N CYS A 110 6.80 7.87 -8.66
CA CYS A 110 7.80 7.09 -7.93
C CYS A 110 9.15 7.18 -8.65
N GLY A 111 10.23 6.77 -7.98
CA GLY A 111 11.60 6.88 -8.46
C GLY A 111 12.59 6.88 -7.31
N THR A 112 13.82 7.37 -7.56
CA THR A 112 14.92 7.36 -6.58
C THR A 112 14.50 8.01 -5.26
N GLY A 113 14.70 7.31 -4.15
CA GLY A 113 14.31 7.80 -2.83
C GLY A 113 12.83 7.57 -2.47
N CYS A 114 12.07 6.85 -3.28
CA CYS A 114 10.71 6.38 -2.99
C CYS A 114 10.69 4.85 -2.91
N LEU A 115 10.36 4.31 -1.73
CA LEU A 115 10.17 2.88 -1.53
C LEU A 115 8.74 2.49 -1.89
N MET A 116 8.58 1.46 -2.70
CA MET A 116 7.29 0.86 -3.03
C MET A 116 7.11 -0.41 -2.20
N TYR A 117 5.89 -0.62 -1.71
CA TYR A 117 5.55 -1.85 -1.00
C TYR A 117 4.20 -2.37 -1.45
N SER A 118 4.05 -3.69 -1.43
CA SER A 118 2.79 -4.37 -1.72
C SER A 118 2.60 -5.49 -0.70
N VAL A 119 1.38 -5.69 -0.23
CA VAL A 119 0.99 -6.85 0.56
C VAL A 119 -0.18 -7.57 -0.12
N ILE A 120 -0.06 -8.88 -0.22
CA ILE A 120 -1.17 -9.76 -0.60
C ILE A 120 -1.59 -10.47 0.67
N LEU A 121 -2.87 -10.33 1.02
CA LEU A 121 -3.44 -10.88 2.25
C LEU A 121 -4.66 -11.73 1.90
N SER A 122 -4.82 -12.88 2.57
CA SER A 122 -5.95 -13.77 2.36
C SER A 122 -7.14 -13.39 3.26
N TYR A 123 -8.34 -13.37 2.70
CA TYR A 123 -9.57 -13.21 3.49
C TYR A 123 -9.91 -14.46 4.31
N GLN A 124 -9.28 -15.60 4.04
CA GLN A 124 -9.41 -16.76 4.93
C GLN A 124 -8.71 -16.50 6.26
N ASN A 125 -7.52 -15.88 6.21
CA ASN A 125 -6.75 -15.52 7.41
C ASN A 125 -7.25 -14.22 8.04
N HIS A 126 -7.75 -13.31 7.21
CA HIS A 126 -8.20 -11.98 7.60
C HIS A 126 -9.59 -11.64 7.03
N PRO A 127 -10.68 -12.30 7.47
CA PRO A 127 -12.02 -12.10 6.94
C PRO A 127 -12.51 -10.65 7.00
N GLU A 128 -12.07 -9.91 8.02
CA GLU A 128 -12.42 -8.51 8.25
C GLU A 128 -11.94 -7.57 7.12
N LEU A 129 -10.91 -7.96 6.36
CA LEU A 129 -10.34 -7.13 5.28
C LEU A 129 -11.20 -7.11 4.02
N GLN A 130 -12.25 -7.93 3.95
CA GLN A 130 -13.29 -7.77 2.93
C GLN A 130 -13.96 -6.40 3.02
N GLN A 131 -13.98 -5.80 4.21
CA GLN A 131 -14.40 -4.42 4.38
C GLN A 131 -13.21 -3.47 4.11
N ILE A 132 -13.35 -2.66 3.07
CA ILE A 132 -12.30 -1.73 2.59
C ILE A 132 -11.75 -0.80 3.70
N SER A 133 -12.61 -0.31 4.61
CA SER A 133 -12.15 0.52 5.73
C SER A 133 -11.20 -0.24 6.66
N ASN A 134 -11.52 -1.48 6.98
CA ASN A 134 -10.70 -2.34 7.84
C ASN A 134 -9.38 -2.69 7.15
N ALA A 135 -9.40 -2.91 5.83
CA ALA A 135 -8.18 -3.11 5.05
C ALA A 135 -7.24 -1.89 5.14
N HIS A 136 -7.78 -0.68 4.98
CA HIS A 136 -7.01 0.55 5.21
C HIS A 136 -6.48 0.65 6.64
N ASP A 137 -7.35 0.44 7.65
CA ASP A 137 -6.95 0.52 9.05
C ASP A 137 -5.84 -0.46 9.40
N PHE A 138 -6.00 -1.72 9.00
CA PHE A 138 -5.03 -2.78 9.24
C PHE A 138 -3.68 -2.46 8.61
N VAL A 139 -3.63 -2.25 7.29
CA VAL A 139 -2.37 -2.07 6.57
C VAL A 139 -1.68 -0.76 6.96
N LEU A 140 -2.42 0.35 7.06
CA LEU A 140 -1.83 1.65 7.40
C LEU A 140 -1.34 1.69 8.84
N THR A 141 -2.02 1.01 9.77
CA THR A 141 -1.54 0.87 11.15
C THR A 141 -0.25 0.05 11.20
N THR A 142 -0.16 -1.04 10.43
CA THR A 142 1.04 -1.88 10.36
C THR A 142 2.23 -1.12 9.77
N VAL A 143 2.02 -0.40 8.66
CA VAL A 143 3.07 0.44 8.05
C VAL A 143 3.47 1.60 8.98
N SER A 144 2.50 2.25 9.63
CA SER A 144 2.78 3.31 10.62
C SER A 144 3.63 2.78 11.78
N LYS A 145 3.35 1.58 12.29
CA LYS A 145 4.19 0.93 13.32
C LYS A 145 5.63 0.74 12.84
N ALA A 146 5.84 0.30 11.60
CA ALA A 146 7.18 0.14 11.03
C ALA A 146 7.93 1.49 10.94
N ILE A 147 7.25 2.55 10.51
CA ILE A 147 7.82 3.91 10.45
C ILE A 147 8.17 4.41 11.86
N ASN A 148 7.27 4.23 12.82
CA ASN A 148 7.44 4.71 14.20
C ASN A 148 8.64 4.07 14.90
N LYS A 149 9.00 2.81 14.57
CA LYS A 149 10.24 2.15 15.06
C LYS A 149 11.52 2.90 14.68
N LEU A 150 11.48 3.72 13.62
CA LEU A 150 12.59 4.56 13.18
C LEU A 150 12.57 5.98 13.78
N GLY A 151 11.67 6.23 14.75
CA GLY A 151 11.58 7.51 15.45
C GLY A 151 10.77 8.59 14.71
N VAL A 152 10.04 8.23 13.65
CA VAL A 152 9.15 9.15 12.91
C VAL A 152 7.71 8.86 13.27
N GLU A 153 7.03 9.81 13.91
CA GLU A 153 5.60 9.67 14.21
C GLU A 153 4.76 9.90 12.95
N SER A 154 4.13 8.81 12.48
CA SER A 154 3.23 8.85 11.33
C SER A 154 1.76 8.68 11.76
N THR A 155 0.86 9.39 11.08
CA THR A 155 -0.58 9.27 11.31
C THR A 155 -1.35 9.10 10.02
N ARG A 156 -2.43 8.31 10.07
CA ARG A 156 -3.38 8.20 8.96
C ARG A 156 -4.19 9.49 8.83
N GLN A 157 -4.30 10.01 7.62
CA GLN A 157 -5.16 11.14 7.28
C GLN A 157 -6.00 10.82 6.04
N GLY A 158 -7.26 11.26 6.04
CA GLY A 158 -8.21 10.92 4.98
C GLY A 158 -8.40 9.41 4.83
N THR A 159 -8.60 8.95 3.59
CA THR A 159 -8.91 7.54 3.32
C THR A 159 -7.67 6.65 3.38
N SER A 160 -6.59 7.04 2.70
CA SER A 160 -5.48 6.12 2.42
C SER A 160 -4.08 6.76 2.48
N ASP A 161 -3.94 7.90 3.16
CA ASP A 161 -2.65 8.57 3.29
C ASP A 161 -2.04 8.35 4.67
N LEU A 162 -0.71 8.23 4.72
CA LEU A 162 0.07 8.46 5.95
C LEU A 162 0.76 9.80 5.86
N THR A 163 0.86 10.46 7.01
CA THR A 163 1.38 11.82 7.14
C THR A 163 2.35 11.95 8.31
N VAL A 164 3.29 12.89 8.17
CA VAL A 164 4.06 13.45 9.29
C VAL A 164 3.56 14.87 9.50
N GLY A 165 3.00 15.14 10.68
CA GLY A 165 2.18 16.33 10.91
C GLY A 165 1.01 16.38 9.93
N THR A 166 0.95 17.40 9.08
CA THR A 166 -0.10 17.57 8.06
C THR A 166 0.39 17.32 6.64
N ARG A 167 1.61 16.79 6.46
CA ARG A 167 2.21 16.55 5.13
C ARG A 167 2.23 15.07 4.81
N LYS A 168 1.78 14.72 3.61
CA LYS A 168 1.67 13.35 3.11
C LYS A 168 3.05 12.76 2.83
N ILE A 169 3.33 11.59 3.42
CA ILE A 169 4.57 10.82 3.21
C ILE A 169 4.32 9.49 2.48
N SER A 170 3.05 9.08 2.36
CA SER A 170 2.63 7.84 1.71
C SER A 170 1.25 7.99 1.09
N GLY A 171 1.10 7.50 -0.15
CA GLY A 171 -0.21 7.29 -0.77
C GLY A 171 -0.45 5.80 -1.01
N ASN A 172 -1.66 5.35 -0.71
CA ASN A 172 -1.99 3.93 -0.72
C ASN A 172 -3.27 3.62 -1.51
N SER A 173 -3.32 2.42 -2.07
CA SER A 173 -4.48 1.89 -2.79
C SER A 173 -4.58 0.38 -2.64
N LEU A 174 -5.71 -0.18 -3.08
CA LEU A 174 -5.97 -1.61 -3.00
C LEU A 174 -6.76 -2.11 -4.20
N ARG A 175 -6.65 -3.41 -4.43
CA ARG A 175 -7.43 -4.19 -5.38
C ARG A 175 -7.94 -5.45 -4.69
N CYS A 176 -9.24 -5.50 -4.47
CA CYS A 176 -9.92 -6.69 -3.96
C CYS A 176 -10.18 -7.69 -5.10
N LYS A 177 -9.92 -8.96 -4.83
CA LYS A 177 -10.47 -10.10 -5.57
C LYS A 177 -11.32 -10.96 -4.64
N ARG A 178 -11.56 -12.23 -4.97
CA ARG A 178 -12.55 -13.07 -4.28
C ARG A 178 -12.01 -13.57 -2.95
N ASN A 179 -10.77 -14.07 -2.93
CA ASN A 179 -10.18 -14.69 -1.75
C ASN A 179 -9.04 -13.85 -1.16
N HIS A 180 -8.47 -12.93 -1.94
CA HIS A 180 -7.33 -12.10 -1.54
C HIS A 180 -7.54 -10.62 -1.84
N ILE A 181 -6.74 -9.81 -1.16
CA ILE A 181 -6.57 -8.39 -1.42
C ILE A 181 -5.11 -8.09 -1.74
N LEU A 182 -4.88 -7.32 -2.80
CA LEU A 182 -3.63 -6.59 -3.00
C LEU A 182 -3.78 -5.22 -2.36
N TYR A 183 -2.91 -4.87 -1.43
CA TYR A 183 -2.79 -3.53 -0.89
C TYR A 183 -1.37 -3.03 -1.14
N HIS A 184 -1.21 -1.82 -1.66
CA HIS A 184 0.12 -1.30 -1.95
C HIS A 184 0.19 0.20 -1.72
N GLY A 185 1.42 0.70 -1.63
CA GLY A 185 1.66 2.10 -1.40
C GLY A 185 3.09 2.52 -1.65
N THR A 186 3.30 3.82 -1.45
CA THR A 186 4.60 4.46 -1.56
C THR A 186 5.05 4.97 -0.21
N LEU A 187 6.36 5.07 -0.01
CA LEU A 187 6.97 5.68 1.16
C LEU A 187 8.08 6.62 0.66
N LEU A 188 7.84 7.93 0.78
CA LEU A 188 8.79 8.96 0.36
C LEU A 188 9.92 9.03 1.38
N CYS A 189 11.05 8.36 1.11
CA CYS A 189 12.17 8.28 2.03
C CYS A 189 13.00 9.57 1.96
N ASN A 190 13.57 9.82 0.78
CA ASN A 190 14.38 10.98 0.42
C ASN A 190 14.17 11.31 -1.08
N TYR A 191 12.91 11.40 -1.49
CA TYR A 191 12.47 11.61 -2.87
C TYR A 191 12.60 13.09 -3.29
N ASP A 192 12.89 13.36 -4.56
CA ASP A 192 12.79 14.70 -5.13
C ASP A 192 11.31 15.10 -5.30
N LEU A 193 10.79 15.79 -4.29
CA LEU A 193 9.39 16.22 -4.25
C LEU A 193 9.01 17.15 -5.42
N GLY A 194 9.99 17.83 -6.05
CA GLY A 194 9.76 18.68 -7.22
C GLY A 194 9.21 17.91 -8.42
N LEU A 195 9.54 16.62 -8.53
CA LEU A 195 9.05 15.74 -9.59
C LEU A 195 7.53 15.53 -9.52
N VAL A 196 6.93 15.62 -8.33
CA VAL A 196 5.47 15.51 -8.17
C VAL A 196 4.77 16.64 -8.91
N SER A 197 5.21 17.89 -8.70
CA SER A 197 4.69 19.06 -9.42
C SER A 197 5.07 19.08 -10.90
N ARG A 198 6.20 18.48 -11.26
CA ARG A 198 6.67 18.41 -12.65
C ARG A 198 5.78 17.49 -13.50
N TYR A 199 5.44 16.31 -12.98
CA TYR A 199 4.79 15.25 -13.76
C TYR A 199 3.30 15.05 -13.45
N LEU A 200 2.78 15.54 -12.33
CA LEU A 200 1.35 15.40 -12.02
C LEU A 200 0.60 16.70 -12.23
N GLY A 201 -0.60 16.55 -12.79
CA GLY A 201 -1.64 17.56 -12.77
C GLY A 201 -2.33 17.63 -11.40
N THR A 202 -3.60 18.04 -11.44
CA THR A 202 -4.43 18.19 -10.25
C THR A 202 -5.46 17.06 -10.23
N ALA A 203 -5.38 16.19 -9.22
CA ALA A 203 -6.38 15.14 -9.05
C ALA A 203 -7.77 15.74 -8.82
N PRO A 204 -8.83 15.23 -9.48
CA PRO A 204 -10.19 15.77 -9.35
C PRO A 204 -10.77 15.59 -7.94
N ARG A 205 -10.27 14.58 -7.20
CA ARG A 205 -10.60 14.35 -5.80
C ARG A 205 -9.35 14.52 -4.96
N GLN A 206 -9.44 15.41 -3.98
CA GLN A 206 -8.36 15.67 -3.03
C GLN A 206 -8.89 15.47 -1.61
N PRO A 207 -8.06 14.99 -0.68
CA PRO A 207 -8.48 14.86 0.70
C PRO A 207 -8.64 16.25 1.33
N GLU A 208 -9.64 16.39 2.21
CA GLU A 208 -9.99 17.68 2.84
C GLU A 208 -8.80 18.34 3.55
N TYR A 209 -7.99 17.54 4.25
CA TYR A 209 -6.79 18.02 4.98
C TYR A 209 -5.70 18.59 4.06
N ARG A 210 -5.81 18.42 2.73
CA ARG A 210 -4.92 19.10 1.78
C ARG A 210 -5.05 20.61 1.85
N GLN A 211 -6.24 21.14 2.12
CA GLN A 211 -6.48 22.58 2.30
C GLN A 211 -5.93 23.41 1.12
N GLN A 212 -6.15 22.95 -0.12
CA GLN A 212 -5.73 23.62 -1.36
C GLN A 212 -4.22 23.87 -1.50
N ARG A 213 -3.38 23.25 -0.65
CA ARG A 213 -1.92 23.30 -0.79
C ARG A 213 -1.49 22.74 -2.14
N ASN A 214 -0.46 23.35 -2.73
CA ASN A 214 0.20 22.76 -3.89
C ASN A 214 0.97 21.48 -3.49
N HIS A 215 1.44 20.70 -4.47
CA HIS A 215 2.09 19.42 -4.18
C HIS A 215 3.28 19.56 -3.23
N ASN A 216 4.19 20.51 -3.48
CA ASN A 216 5.39 20.72 -2.66
C ASN A 216 5.06 21.04 -1.19
N GLN A 217 3.98 21.79 -0.94
CA GLN A 217 3.50 22.09 0.41
C GLN A 217 2.74 20.93 1.05
N PHE A 218 2.20 20.03 0.24
CA PHE A 218 1.35 18.93 0.68
C PHE A 218 2.13 17.66 0.99
N VAL A 219 3.13 17.30 0.19
CA VAL A 219 3.95 16.10 0.41
C VAL A 219 5.20 16.40 1.22
N ALA A 220 5.76 15.40 1.89
CA ALA A 220 7.03 15.47 2.62
C ALA A 220 7.79 14.15 2.48
N ASN A 221 9.09 14.19 2.77
CA ASN A 221 9.91 13.00 2.97
C ASN A 221 9.86 12.56 4.44
N LEU A 222 10.00 11.26 4.66
CA LEU A 222 10.21 10.64 5.96
C LEU A 222 11.56 11.05 6.57
N GLY A 223 12.58 11.28 5.74
CA GLY A 223 13.93 11.58 6.21
C GLY A 223 14.61 10.39 6.88
N VAL A 224 14.26 9.18 6.47
CA VAL A 224 14.81 7.92 7.00
C VAL A 224 15.64 7.22 5.93
N ASP A 225 16.58 6.38 6.38
CA ASP A 225 17.30 5.46 5.50
C ASP A 225 16.37 4.39 4.91
N MET A 226 16.49 4.13 3.61
CA MET A 226 15.58 3.23 2.90
C MET A 226 15.76 1.78 3.35
N GLU A 227 17.00 1.34 3.60
CA GLU A 227 17.26 -0.03 4.05
C GLU A 227 16.77 -0.26 5.48
N ALA A 228 16.96 0.71 6.37
CA ALA A 228 16.36 0.67 7.71
C ALA A 228 14.82 0.58 7.65
N LEU A 229 14.17 1.28 6.72
CA LEU A 229 12.72 1.20 6.52
C LEU A 229 12.28 -0.15 5.94
N ARG A 230 13.04 -0.70 4.98
CA ARG A 230 12.81 -2.03 4.41
C ARG A 230 12.87 -3.10 5.49
N GLN A 231 13.93 -3.10 6.31
CA GLN A 231 14.06 -4.04 7.43
C GLN A 231 12.93 -3.87 8.46
N SER A 232 12.58 -2.62 8.81
CA SER A 232 11.50 -2.37 9.76
C SER A 232 10.13 -2.88 9.24
N LEU A 233 9.87 -2.76 7.94
CA LEU A 233 8.67 -3.34 7.31
C LEU A 233 8.69 -4.86 7.38
N ILE A 234 9.79 -5.50 7.00
CA ILE A 234 9.97 -6.97 7.06
C ILE A 234 9.68 -7.47 8.48
N ASP A 235 10.29 -6.86 9.50
CA ASP A 235 10.14 -7.25 10.90
C ASP A 235 8.71 -7.03 11.41
N THR A 236 8.06 -5.94 10.98
CA THR A 236 6.72 -5.58 11.45
C THR A 236 5.64 -6.46 10.82
N TRP A 237 5.84 -6.86 9.57
CA TRP A 237 4.98 -7.82 8.87
C TRP A 237 5.27 -9.27 9.23
N GLY A 238 6.44 -9.56 9.82
CA GLY A 238 6.87 -10.93 10.09
C GLY A 238 7.10 -11.71 8.79
N ALA A 239 7.56 -11.03 7.74
CA ALA A 239 7.82 -11.62 6.42
C ALA A 239 9.13 -12.42 6.44
N THR A 240 9.12 -13.58 7.09
CA THR A 240 10.32 -14.38 7.38
C THR A 240 10.67 -15.40 6.28
N GLN A 241 9.77 -15.67 5.35
CA GLN A 241 9.98 -16.68 4.32
C GLN A 241 10.42 -16.03 3.00
N ALA A 242 11.73 -16.03 2.73
CA ALA A 242 12.25 -15.50 1.46
C ALA A 242 11.67 -16.25 0.25
N ARG A 243 11.28 -15.49 -0.77
CA ARG A 243 10.77 -15.96 -2.07
C ARG A 243 11.56 -15.28 -3.18
N SER A 244 12.07 -16.08 -4.12
CA SER A 244 12.72 -15.58 -5.34
C SER A 244 11.92 -15.83 -6.61
N GLU A 245 10.99 -16.80 -6.58
CA GLU A 245 10.20 -17.18 -7.75
C GLU A 245 9.09 -16.17 -8.01
N ILE A 246 8.92 -15.79 -9.28
CA ILE A 246 7.83 -14.93 -9.75
C ILE A 246 7.00 -15.66 -10.79
N PRO A 247 5.70 -15.34 -10.94
CA PRO A 247 4.85 -15.90 -11.98
C PRO A 247 5.16 -15.28 -13.36
N SER A 248 6.37 -15.54 -13.88
CA SER A 248 6.92 -14.88 -15.08
C SER A 248 6.01 -14.98 -16.31
N ALA A 249 5.41 -16.14 -16.56
CA ALA A 249 4.46 -16.31 -17.66
C ALA A 249 3.22 -15.40 -17.55
N MET A 250 2.72 -15.16 -16.32
CA MET A 250 1.63 -14.22 -16.09
C MET A 250 2.10 -12.77 -16.27
N VAL A 251 3.31 -12.44 -15.80
CA VAL A 251 3.91 -11.12 -15.99
C VAL A 251 4.04 -10.78 -17.48
N GLU A 252 4.61 -11.68 -18.29
CA GLU A 252 4.75 -11.46 -19.73
C GLU A 252 3.40 -11.31 -20.42
N SER A 253 2.44 -12.17 -20.10
CA SER A 253 1.08 -12.06 -20.63
C SER A 253 0.43 -10.72 -20.29
N LEU A 254 0.59 -10.23 -19.05
CA LEU A 254 0.08 -8.93 -18.62
C LEU A 254 0.81 -7.77 -19.31
N LEU A 255 2.12 -7.88 -19.54
CA LEU A 255 2.88 -6.87 -20.28
C LEU A 255 2.38 -6.74 -21.72
N GLU A 256 2.29 -7.86 -22.43
CA GLU A 256 1.85 -7.91 -23.82
C GLU A 256 0.40 -7.44 -23.99
N ASN A 257 -0.51 -7.94 -23.15
CA ASN A 257 -1.94 -7.77 -23.35
C ASN A 257 -2.54 -6.55 -22.63
N LYS A 258 -1.75 -5.86 -21.79
CA LYS A 258 -2.28 -4.78 -20.93
C LYS A 258 -1.27 -3.67 -20.66
N TYR A 259 -0.19 -3.92 -19.94
CA TYR A 259 0.64 -2.85 -19.36
C TYR A 259 1.53 -2.12 -20.38
N ARG A 260 1.79 -2.70 -21.54
CA ARG A 260 2.44 -2.00 -22.68
C ARG A 260 1.45 -1.43 -23.70
N CYS A 261 0.15 -1.45 -23.41
CA CYS A 261 -0.88 -0.96 -24.32
C CYS A 261 -1.38 0.44 -23.94
N ASP A 262 -1.37 1.37 -24.90
CA ASP A 262 -1.93 2.72 -24.74
C ASP A 262 -3.44 2.71 -24.46
N LYS A 263 -4.19 1.73 -24.98
CA LYS A 263 -5.62 1.60 -24.63
C LYS A 263 -5.81 1.45 -23.12
N TRP A 264 -4.91 0.71 -22.48
CA TRP A 264 -4.92 0.54 -21.04
C TRP A 264 -4.37 1.77 -20.34
N ASN A 265 -3.14 2.18 -20.67
CA ASN A 265 -2.47 3.26 -19.95
C ASN A 265 -3.21 4.59 -20.13
N LEU A 266 -3.63 4.97 -21.33
CA LEU A 266 -4.27 6.27 -21.56
C LEU A 266 -5.79 6.23 -21.29
N HIS A 267 -6.47 5.11 -21.58
CA HIS A 267 -7.94 5.08 -21.57
C HIS A 267 -8.56 4.09 -20.57
N GLY A 268 -7.76 3.31 -19.84
CA GLY A 268 -8.26 2.32 -18.87
C GLY A 268 -9.05 1.18 -19.51
N ARG A 269 -8.83 0.91 -20.80
CA ARG A 269 -9.47 -0.18 -21.55
C ARG A 269 -8.48 -1.30 -21.79
N ASN A 270 -8.90 -2.55 -21.59
CA ASN A 270 -8.10 -3.70 -22.03
C ASN A 270 -8.05 -3.75 -23.57
N LEU A 271 -7.09 -4.52 -24.10
CA LEU A 271 -6.91 -4.71 -25.54
C LEU A 271 -8.17 -5.15 -26.27
#